data_AF-A0A5K0XK71-F1
#
_entry.id   AF-A0A5K0XK71-F1
#
_cell.length_a   1.000
_cell.length_b   1.000
_cell.length_c   1.000
_cell.angle_alpha   90.00
_cell.angle_beta   90.00
_cell.angle_gamma   90.00
#
_symmetry.space_group_name_H-M   'P 1'
#
loop_
_entity.id
_entity.type
_entity.pdbx_description
1 polymer ?
#
loop_
_entity_poly.entity_id
_entity_poly.type
_entity_poly.pdbx_seq_one_letter_code
_entity_poly.pdbx_strand_id
1 'polypeptide(L)' 'SVADDALQRLRCSTSLQEFHSTDVVIEAIVENENVKKQVFSELDKVAKSSAILASNTSSISITRLAAATSRPGQ' A
#
# COMPACT_ATOMS: atom_id res chain seq x y z
N SER A 1 2.30 -14.58 -25.76
CA SER A 1 3.07 -15.57 -24.96
C SER A 1 2.71 -15.35 -23.49
N VAL A 2 3.05 -16.28 -22.59
CA VAL A 2 2.80 -16.08 -21.14
C VAL A 2 3.42 -14.77 -20.62
N ALA A 3 4.57 -14.36 -21.18
CA ALA A 3 5.20 -13.09 -20.85
C ALA A 3 4.36 -11.88 -21.29
N ASP A 4 3.81 -11.90 -22.50
CA ASP A 4 2.97 -10.81 -23.02
C ASP A 4 1.67 -10.66 -22.20
N ASP A 5 1.05 -11.78 -21.83
CA ASP A 5 -0.18 -11.80 -21.02
C ASP A 5 0.06 -11.29 -19.59
N ALA A 6 1.27 -11.47 -19.05
CA ALA A 6 1.66 -10.93 -17.75
C ALA A 6 1.81 -9.40 -17.80
N LEU A 7 2.44 -8.86 -18.85
CA LEU A 7 2.62 -7.43 -19.01
C LEU A 7 1.30 -6.68 -19.17
N GLN A 8 0.31 -7.28 -19.85
CA GLN A 8 -1.03 -6.67 -20.02
C GLN A 8 -1.81 -6.47 -18.71
N ARG A 9 -1.43 -7.20 -17.63
CA ARG A 9 -2.05 -7.06 -16.30
C ARG A 9 -1.45 -5.91 -15.49
N LEU A 10 -0.30 -5.38 -15.90
CA LEU A 10 0.36 -4.27 -15.21
C LEU A 10 -0.29 -2.95 -15.60
N ARG A 11 -0.62 -2.15 -14.59
CA ARG A 11 -1.06 -0.76 -14.77
C ARG A 11 -0.22 0.12 -13.89
N CYS A 12 0.39 1.14 -14.49
CA CYS A 12 1.19 2.12 -13.78
C CYS A 12 0.33 3.34 -13.47
N SER A 13 0.51 3.91 -12.27
CA SER A 13 -0.12 5.16 -11.87
C SER A 13 0.84 5.97 -11.02
N THR A 14 0.66 7.29 -11.02
CA THR A 14 1.33 8.25 -10.14
C THR A 14 0.39 8.80 -9.07
N SER A 15 -0.87 8.32 -9.05
CA SER A 15 -1.92 8.78 -8.15
C SER A 15 -2.36 7.65 -7.22
N LEU A 16 -2.40 7.93 -5.93
CA LEU A 16 -2.90 6.99 -4.91
C LEU A 16 -4.40 6.75 -5.04
N GLN A 17 -5.13 7.65 -5.69
CA GLN A 17 -6.59 7.60 -5.90
C GLN A 17 -7.02 6.35 -6.68
N GLU A 18 -6.15 5.83 -7.55
CA GLU A 18 -6.38 4.60 -8.32
C GLU A 18 -6.50 3.35 -7.43
N PHE A 19 -6.08 3.42 -6.16
CA PHE A 19 -6.13 2.28 -5.23
C PHE A 19 -7.51 2.06 -4.60
N HIS A 20 -8.51 2.88 -4.97
CA HIS A 20 -9.87 2.81 -4.42
C HIS A 20 -10.57 1.47 -4.61
N SER A 21 -10.12 0.66 -5.58
CA SER A 21 -10.68 -0.65 -5.89
C SER A 21 -9.75 -1.82 -5.53
N THR A 22 -8.64 -1.55 -4.84
CA THR A 22 -7.60 -2.55 -4.55
C THR A 22 -7.94 -3.37 -3.31
N ASP A 23 -7.73 -4.68 -3.38
CA ASP A 23 -7.95 -5.61 -2.26
C ASP A 23 -6.69 -5.78 -1.39
N VAL A 24 -5.49 -5.68 -1.97
CA VAL A 24 -4.21 -5.79 -1.26
C VAL A 24 -3.21 -4.75 -1.78
N VAL A 25 -2.64 -3.96 -0.88
CA VAL A 25 -1.58 -2.99 -1.19
C VAL A 25 -0.29 -3.44 -0.53
N ILE A 26 0.80 -3.48 -1.29
CA ILE A 26 2.15 -3.77 -0.79
C ILE A 26 3.01 -2.52 -0.96
N GLU A 27 3.37 -1.89 0.15
CA GLU A 27 4.21 -0.71 0.19
C GLU A 27 5.70 -1.10 0.11
N ALA A 28 6.43 -0.50 -0.85
CA ALA A 28 7.85 -0.75 -1.11
C ALA A 28 8.60 0.54 -1.49
N ILE A 29 8.36 1.62 -0.75
CA ILE A 29 9.03 2.92 -0.88
C ILE A 29 10.32 2.95 -0.04
N VAL A 30 11.03 4.07 -0.12
CA VAL A 30 12.23 4.35 0.69
C VAL A 30 12.02 4.01 2.18
N GLU A 31 13.07 3.46 2.80
CA GLU A 31 13.05 3.01 4.20
C GLU A 31 13.12 4.19 5.18
N ASN A 32 12.04 4.96 5.24
CA ASN A 32 11.87 6.10 6.13
C ASN A 32 10.50 6.02 6.82
N GLU A 33 10.51 5.97 8.16
CA GLU A 33 9.28 5.76 8.94
C GLU A 33 8.24 6.86 8.75
N ASN A 34 8.65 8.13 8.69
CA ASN A 34 7.71 9.25 8.54
C ASN A 34 7.04 9.22 7.17
N VAL A 35 7.81 8.96 6.11
CA VAL A 35 7.29 8.86 4.74
C VAL A 35 6.33 7.68 4.62
N LYS A 36 6.68 6.51 5.17
CA LYS A 36 5.79 5.34 5.17
C LYS A 36 4.51 5.58 5.94
N LYS A 37 4.57 6.21 7.12
CA LYS A 37 3.38 6.58 7.90
C LYS A 37 2.45 7.51 7.13
N GLN A 38 3.01 8.49 6.43
CA GLN A 38 2.20 9.39 5.59
C GLN A 38 1.50 8.60 4.47
N VAL A 39 2.21 7.72 3.77
CA VAL A 39 1.63 6.88 2.72
C VAL A 39 0.55 5.94 3.27
N PHE A 40 0.78 5.31 4.42
CA PHE A 40 -0.22 4.46 5.08
C PHE A 40 -1.48 5.24 5.47
N SER A 41 -1.34 6.46 5.99
CA SER A 41 -2.47 7.31 6.33
C SER A 41 -3.30 7.70 5.11
N GLU A 42 -2.65 7.99 3.97
CA GLU A 42 -3.35 8.32 2.73
C GLU A 42 -4.00 7.09 2.09
N LEU A 43 -3.32 5.94 2.06
CA LEU A 43 -3.88 4.68 1.58
C LEU A 43 -5.08 4.24 2.40
N ASP A 44 -5.07 4.43 3.72
CA ASP A 44 -6.19 4.09 4.60
C ASP A 44 -7.46 4.88 4.27
N LYS A 45 -7.33 6.12 3.77
CA LYS A 45 -8.45 6.96 3.32
C LYS A 45 -8.97 6.56 1.94
N VAL A 46 -8.09 6.14 1.06
CA VAL A 46 -8.39 5.98 -0.37
C VAL A 46 -8.75 4.55 -0.74
N ALA A 47 -8.04 3.57 -0.19
CA ALA A 47 -8.26 2.16 -0.49
C ALA A 47 -9.60 1.67 0.07
N LYS A 48 -10.05 0.51 -0.42
CA LYS A 48 -11.27 -0.14 0.09
C LYS A 48 -11.21 -0.27 1.62
N SER A 49 -12.37 -0.19 2.26
CA SER A 49 -12.52 -0.42 3.71
C SER A 49 -12.15 -1.86 4.15
N SER A 50 -12.02 -2.77 3.19
CA SER A 50 -11.59 -4.16 3.39
C SER A 50 -10.20 -4.45 2.84
N ALA A 51 -9.47 -3.45 2.34
CA ALA A 51 -8.15 -3.66 1.76
C ALA A 51 -7.12 -4.01 2.84
N ILE A 52 -6.25 -4.97 2.56
CA ILE A 52 -5.07 -5.27 3.37
C ILE A 52 -3.97 -4.28 3.00
N LEU A 53 -3.38 -3.63 4.01
CA LEU A 53 -2.21 -2.76 3.83
C LEU A 53 -0.96 -3.43 4.40
N ALA A 54 -0.07 -3.90 3.52
CA ALA A 54 1.18 -4.53 3.88
C ALA A 54 2.39 -3.64 3.54
N SER A 55 3.49 -3.82 4.28
CA SER A 55 4.77 -3.18 3.97
C SER A 55 5.85 -4.24 3.78
N ASN A 56 6.72 -4.02 2.79
CA ASN A 56 7.95 -4.78 2.57
C ASN A 56 9.12 -4.28 3.46
N THR A 57 8.86 -3.46 4.48
CA THR A 57 9.91 -2.97 5.40
C THR A 57 10.62 -4.12 6.12
N SER A 58 11.92 -3.95 6.37
CA SER A 58 12.73 -4.90 7.14
C SER A 58 13.07 -4.40 8.55
N SER A 59 12.98 -3.10 8.77
CA SER A 59 13.55 -2.44 9.96
C SER A 59 12.54 -1.61 10.75
N ILE A 60 11.38 -1.30 10.16
CA ILE A 60 10.34 -0.48 10.81
C ILE A 60 9.26 -1.40 11.37
N SER A 61 8.87 -1.15 12.62
CA SER A 61 7.79 -1.90 13.27
C SER A 61 6.47 -1.74 12.50
N ILE A 62 5.87 -2.86 12.11
CA ILE A 62 4.54 -2.90 11.49
C ILE A 62 3.48 -2.25 12.39
N THR A 63 3.53 -2.48 13.70
CA THR A 63 2.62 -1.83 14.66
C THR A 63 2.74 -0.30 14.63
N ARG A 64 3.95 0.24 14.44
CA ARG A 64 4.16 1.69 14.34
C ARG A 64 3.60 2.26 13.04
N LEU A 65 3.66 1.51 11.93
CA LEU A 65 3.04 1.90 10.66
C LEU A 65 1.51 1.83 10.75
N ALA A 66 0.98 0.73 11.28
CA ALA A 66 -0.45 0.52 11.46
C ALA A 66 -1.11 1.61 12.32
N ALA A 67 -0.41 2.11 13.34
CA ALA A 67 -0.88 3.20 14.20
C ALA A 67 -1.10 4.55 13.47
N ALA A 68 -0.61 4.72 12.23
CA ALA A 68 -0.90 5.89 11.40
C ALA A 68 -2.23 5.79 10.63
N THR A 69 -2.92 4.66 10.74
CA THR A 69 -4.21 4.38 10.08
C THR A 69 -5.36 4.41 11.10
N SER A 70 -6.59 4.57 10.61
CA SER A 70 -7.81 4.42 11.40
C SER A 70 -8.20 2.96 11.63
N ARG A 71 -7.60 2.02 10.87
CA ARG A 71 -7.90 0.58 10.88
C ARG A 71 -6.62 -0.24 11.09
N PRO A 72 -6.02 -0.21 12.29
CA PRO A 72 -4.69 -0.80 12.52
C PRO A 72 -4.64 -2.34 12.47
N GLY A 73 -5.79 -3.02 12.40
CA GLY A 73 -5.87 -4.50 12.36
C GLY A 73 -6.21 -5.08 10.98
N GLN A 74 -6.19 -4.26 9.93
CA GLN A 74 -6.48 -4.68 8.55
C GLN A 74 -5.30 -5.39 7.87
#